data_AF-A0AAJ2LRE2-F1
#
_entry.id   AF-A0AAJ2LRE2-F1
#
_cell.length_a   1.000
_cell.length_b   1.000
_cell.length_c   1.000
_cell.angle_alpha   90.00
_cell.angle_beta   90.00
_cell.angle_gamma   90.00
#
_symmetry.space_group_name_H-M   'P 1'
#
loop_
_entity.id
_entity.type
_entity.pdbx_description
1 polymer ?
#
loop_
_entity_poly.entity_id
_entity_poly.type
_entity_poly.pdbx_seq_one_letter_code
_entity_poly.pdbx_strand_id
1 'polypeptide(L)'
;MTRLPAPLEPWAAWLTLFAPDLIPAVGELLLRLQPLIGKLSTATPVRGIEPAGIGNIVRRGNYERLLMTEWVYADAEPDEFIRRAGNGELLFNGPEPALQQRSLRSVALFDAGLAQLGEPRLAQMALFILLARRAEQADAQFSWGILQQPGILHDDTGLGGIRKLLKSRSLLAPPADAREQWQAVFDAEQTDCWFVGGGEAPLPIVNRILIRRALSGNFLQVSLQQRHDRRALQLELPDTPTAVRLLRAPFTPAAPLGVFHHHGSRPSRAQAPRFSSGGNWLCVAQVGGGAIVYNVPQSAQSKPGKHRVQAAPTSGAILAAGVFKPNLSFITSVDGKLDFHGFPGPLFSGQRTMCERPPQDDFHAPPGMARWLPTFYLLSRDHTHPSEDVVVLDTKKRLVCWRADKRMKNQANSEPQFLHIANDVIGIQQVNNILFFASADGDGIDLYTWSSQHVVPLKQGRLEQAGRQLLYGGSKERHRNYNFGLMAIQRSATSWSLGKSGVGETIEVEEGVTVLGVVLSKKHAQAGLVVLHPAKRRIELRVGQARHELAATAEPIQHACMDVASSRIAWITAKTSTVVVRAIDDDQPLLQISHDGGLDES
;
A
#
# COMPACT_ATOMS: atom_id res chain seq x y z
N MET A 1 13.02 0.14 -4.05
CA MET A 1 12.74 1.08 -5.15
C MET A 1 11.98 0.31 -6.22
N THR A 2 10.74 0.68 -6.51
CA THR A 2 9.94 0.09 -7.59
C THR A 2 10.50 0.58 -8.92
N ARG A 3 10.87 -0.34 -9.81
CA ARG A 3 11.36 -0.02 -11.16
C ARG A 3 10.22 0.63 -11.96
N LEU A 4 10.50 1.75 -12.64
CA LEU A 4 9.52 2.41 -13.50
C LEU A 4 9.23 1.51 -14.72
N PRO A 5 8.00 1.52 -15.27
CA PRO A 5 7.71 0.86 -16.55
C PRO A 5 8.60 1.44 -17.67
N ALA A 6 9.01 0.59 -18.61
CA ALA A 6 9.93 0.97 -19.70
C ALA A 6 9.51 2.23 -20.50
N PRO A 7 8.21 2.50 -20.77
CA PRO A 7 7.81 3.74 -21.44
C PRO A 7 8.11 5.01 -20.64
N LEU A 8 8.20 4.92 -19.30
CA LEU A 8 8.35 6.06 -18.40
C LEU A 8 9.78 6.31 -17.92
N GLU A 9 10.68 5.33 -18.03
CA GLU A 9 12.14 5.45 -17.82
C GLU A 9 12.73 6.76 -18.41
N PRO A 10 12.40 7.10 -19.67
CA PRO A 10 12.54 8.43 -20.25
C PRO A 10 12.44 9.65 -19.29
N TRP A 11 11.51 9.69 -18.33
CA TRP A 11 11.30 10.82 -17.41
C TRP A 11 11.63 10.50 -15.95
N ALA A 12 12.45 9.48 -15.68
CA ALA A 12 12.76 9.02 -14.32
C ALA A 12 13.24 10.15 -13.39
N ALA A 13 14.07 11.08 -13.90
CA ALA A 13 14.59 12.22 -13.14
C ALA A 13 13.50 13.11 -12.53
N TRP A 14 12.34 13.24 -13.19
CA TRP A 14 11.20 14.00 -12.68
C TRP A 14 10.19 13.14 -11.93
N LEU A 15 9.89 11.93 -12.43
CA LEU A 15 8.89 11.05 -11.84
C LEU A 15 9.28 10.60 -10.43
N THR A 16 10.57 10.39 -10.17
CA THR A 16 11.10 10.01 -8.85
C THR A 16 10.97 11.10 -7.79
N LEU A 17 10.68 12.35 -8.19
CA LEU A 17 10.42 13.44 -7.26
C LEU A 17 9.05 13.32 -6.57
N PHE A 18 8.08 12.68 -7.25
CA PHE A 18 6.71 12.54 -6.75
C PHE A 18 6.59 11.43 -5.71
N ALA A 19 5.55 11.52 -4.89
CA ALA A 19 5.17 10.40 -4.03
C ALA A 19 4.91 9.13 -4.89
N PRO A 20 5.39 7.94 -4.49
CA PRO A 20 5.35 6.74 -5.35
C PRO A 20 3.96 6.37 -5.87
N ASP A 21 2.94 6.61 -5.05
CA ASP A 21 1.53 6.36 -5.36
C ASP A 21 0.93 7.35 -6.38
N LEU A 22 1.58 8.49 -6.62
CA LEU A 22 1.17 9.49 -7.61
C LEU A 22 1.87 9.32 -8.97
N ILE A 23 2.96 8.55 -9.03
CA ILE A 23 3.74 8.33 -10.25
C ILE A 23 2.90 7.81 -11.43
N PRO A 24 2.00 6.81 -11.26
CA PRO A 24 1.21 6.31 -12.39
C PRO A 24 0.35 7.39 -13.04
N ALA A 25 -0.30 8.23 -12.22
CA ALA A 25 -1.14 9.32 -12.71
C ALA A 25 -0.33 10.38 -13.47
N VAL A 26 0.86 10.76 -12.97
CA VAL A 26 1.75 11.69 -13.70
C VAL A 26 2.24 11.04 -14.99
N GLY A 27 2.63 9.77 -14.95
CA GLY A 27 3.10 9.01 -16.11
C GLY A 27 2.08 8.96 -17.24
N GLU A 28 0.81 8.71 -16.93
CA GLU A 28 -0.26 8.74 -17.94
C GLU A 28 -0.43 10.13 -18.60
N LEU A 29 -0.37 11.21 -17.81
CA LEU A 29 -0.42 12.58 -18.35
C LEU A 29 0.75 12.84 -19.32
N LEU A 30 1.97 12.42 -18.95
CA LEU A 30 3.16 12.57 -19.79
C LEU A 30 3.02 11.81 -21.10
N LEU A 31 2.62 10.54 -21.05
CA LEU A 31 2.47 9.69 -22.23
C LEU A 31 1.43 10.24 -23.21
N ARG A 32 0.31 10.77 -22.71
CA ARG A 32 -0.73 11.36 -23.56
C ARG A 32 -0.31 12.68 -24.20
N LEU A 33 0.46 13.50 -23.48
CA LEU A 33 0.87 14.82 -23.97
C LEU A 33 2.12 14.80 -24.83
N GLN A 34 3.02 13.82 -24.66
CA GLN A 34 4.28 13.71 -25.40
C GLN A 34 4.13 13.85 -26.93
N PRO A 35 3.14 13.20 -27.61
CA PRO A 35 3.01 13.30 -29.05
C PRO A 35 2.74 14.73 -29.57
N LEU A 36 2.29 15.65 -28.72
CA LEU A 36 2.08 17.04 -29.11
C LEU A 36 3.39 17.80 -29.31
N ILE A 37 4.38 17.63 -28.42
CA ILE A 37 5.51 18.59 -28.32
C ILE A 37 6.54 18.44 -29.44
N GLY A 38 6.73 17.22 -29.97
CA GLY A 38 7.71 16.95 -31.02
C GLY A 38 9.17 17.17 -30.59
N LYS A 39 10.13 17.06 -31.52
CA LYS A 39 11.56 17.29 -31.25
C LYS A 39 11.91 18.78 -31.30
N LEU A 40 13.03 19.17 -30.68
CA LEU A 40 13.62 20.50 -30.91
C LEU A 40 14.32 20.49 -32.28
N SER A 41 13.94 21.39 -33.17
CA SER A 41 14.59 21.51 -34.49
C SER A 41 15.92 22.25 -34.31
N THR A 42 17.04 21.56 -34.51
CA THR A 42 18.39 22.09 -34.22
C THR A 42 19.04 22.82 -35.40
N ALA A 43 18.40 22.95 -36.55
CA ALA A 43 18.99 23.67 -37.68
C ALA A 43 17.93 24.20 -38.64
N THR A 44 17.87 25.52 -38.80
CA THR A 44 17.42 26.10 -40.07
C THR A 44 18.67 26.74 -40.68
N PRO A 45 19.20 26.25 -41.81
CA PRO A 45 20.32 26.92 -42.46
C PRO A 45 19.87 28.33 -42.85
N VAL A 46 20.61 29.33 -42.36
CA VAL A 46 20.40 30.72 -42.78
C VAL A 46 20.73 30.79 -44.26
N ARG A 47 19.77 31.17 -45.11
CA ARG A 47 20.04 31.44 -46.53
C ARG A 47 20.99 32.64 -46.60
N GLY A 48 22.14 32.47 -47.25
CA GLY A 48 23.08 33.56 -47.53
C GLY A 48 24.40 33.54 -46.77
N ILE A 49 24.67 32.51 -45.96
CA ILE A 49 26.02 32.32 -45.38
C ILE A 49 26.88 31.53 -46.37
N GLU A 50 28.10 32.05 -46.62
CA GLU A 50 29.12 31.39 -47.41
C GLU A 50 29.48 30.02 -46.78
N PRO A 51 29.45 28.90 -47.53
CA PRO A 51 29.73 27.57 -46.97
C PRO A 51 31.11 27.52 -46.30
N ALA A 52 31.19 26.87 -45.14
CA ALA A 52 32.41 26.85 -44.31
C ALA A 52 33.58 26.05 -44.92
N GLY A 53 33.30 25.21 -45.93
CA GLY A 53 34.31 24.32 -46.53
C GLY A 53 33.80 23.48 -47.71
N ILE A 54 34.61 22.50 -48.09
CA ILE A 54 34.36 21.52 -49.16
C ILE A 54 33.63 20.31 -48.55
N GLY A 55 32.35 20.14 -48.88
CA GLY A 55 31.52 19.02 -48.42
C GLY A 55 31.57 17.79 -49.36
N ASN A 56 30.54 16.94 -49.27
CA ASN A 56 30.46 15.69 -50.04
C ASN A 56 30.41 15.90 -51.56
N ILE A 57 30.86 14.91 -52.34
CA ILE A 57 30.74 14.92 -53.80
C ILE A 57 29.26 14.75 -54.21
N VAL A 58 28.77 15.65 -55.06
CA VAL A 58 27.38 15.68 -55.55
C VAL A 58 27.34 15.70 -57.09
N ARG A 59 26.27 15.20 -57.69
CA ARG A 59 26.11 15.12 -59.17
C ARG A 59 25.56 16.40 -59.81
N ARG A 60 25.32 17.44 -59.01
CA ARG A 60 24.81 18.74 -59.47
C ARG A 60 25.40 19.86 -58.60
N GLY A 61 25.91 20.90 -59.22
CA GLY A 61 26.50 22.04 -58.53
C GLY A 61 26.80 23.20 -59.49
N ASN A 62 27.30 24.31 -58.94
CA ASN A 62 27.82 25.40 -59.75
C ASN A 62 29.16 24.97 -60.38
N TYR A 63 29.46 25.38 -61.61
CA TYR A 63 30.68 25.01 -62.33
C TYR A 63 31.97 25.47 -61.63
N GLU A 64 31.88 26.53 -60.82
CA GLU A 64 32.97 26.97 -59.92
C GLU A 64 33.37 25.91 -58.88
N ARG A 65 32.50 24.92 -58.63
CA ARG A 65 32.71 23.82 -57.68
C ARG A 65 32.88 22.46 -58.37
N LEU A 66 33.03 22.45 -59.69
CA LEU A 66 33.29 21.22 -60.43
C LEU A 66 34.59 20.58 -59.91
N LEU A 67 34.60 19.26 -59.71
CA LEU A 67 35.79 18.57 -59.22
C LEU A 67 36.96 18.81 -60.16
N MET A 68 38.16 18.95 -59.59
CA MET A 68 39.39 19.17 -60.38
C MET A 68 39.63 18.02 -61.38
N THR A 69 39.24 16.80 -61.03
CA THR A 69 39.30 15.64 -61.92
C THR A 69 38.35 15.75 -63.12
N GLU A 70 37.22 16.44 -62.99
CA GLU A 70 36.31 16.69 -64.12
C GLU A 70 36.84 17.81 -65.02
N TRP A 71 37.58 18.78 -64.47
CA TRP A 71 38.31 19.78 -65.29
C TRP A 71 39.40 19.15 -66.15
N VAL A 72 40.08 18.11 -65.65
CA VAL A 72 41.06 17.36 -66.45
C VAL A 72 40.41 16.71 -67.68
N TYR A 73 39.16 16.25 -67.58
CA TYR A 73 38.43 15.74 -68.75
C TYR A 73 38.15 16.84 -69.78
N ALA A 74 37.90 18.08 -69.35
CA ALA A 74 37.71 19.19 -70.28
C ALA A 74 38.95 19.47 -71.13
N ASP A 75 40.15 19.29 -70.57
CA ASP A 75 41.42 19.51 -71.26
C ASP A 75 41.90 18.29 -72.07
N ALA A 76 41.73 17.08 -71.52
CA ALA A 76 42.29 15.86 -72.11
C ALA A 76 41.32 15.13 -73.06
N GLU A 77 40.02 15.13 -72.78
CA GLU A 77 38.99 14.46 -73.58
C GLU A 77 37.69 15.30 -73.66
N PRO A 78 37.69 16.40 -74.44
CA PRO A 78 36.61 17.38 -74.43
C PRO A 78 35.24 16.79 -74.85
N ASP A 79 35.22 15.80 -75.74
CA ASP A 79 33.98 15.14 -76.17
C ASP A 79 33.35 14.32 -75.04
N GLU A 80 34.16 13.65 -74.22
CA GLU A 80 33.70 12.89 -73.05
C GLU A 80 33.20 13.83 -71.95
N PHE A 81 33.84 14.99 -71.78
CA PHE A 81 33.37 16.04 -70.89
C PHE A 81 31.97 16.54 -71.29
N ILE A 82 31.74 16.84 -72.57
CA ILE A 82 30.43 17.28 -73.08
C ILE A 82 29.37 16.18 -72.90
N ARG A 83 29.72 14.91 -73.17
CA ARG A 83 28.81 13.78 -72.94
C ARG A 83 28.40 13.68 -71.48
N ARG A 84 29.36 13.78 -70.55
CA ARG A 84 29.10 13.74 -69.10
C ARG A 84 28.28 14.94 -68.63
N ALA A 85 28.52 16.12 -69.18
CA ALA A 85 27.73 17.32 -68.90
C ALA A 85 26.27 17.14 -69.34
N GLY A 86 26.04 16.62 -70.55
CA GLY A 86 24.71 16.35 -71.09
C GLY A 86 23.93 15.26 -70.33
N ASN A 87 24.63 14.25 -69.82
CA ASN A 87 24.03 13.13 -69.09
C ASN A 87 23.90 13.36 -67.58
N GLY A 88 24.38 14.50 -67.05
CA GLY A 88 24.37 14.78 -65.62
C GLY A 88 25.30 13.87 -64.81
N GLU A 89 26.41 13.44 -65.42
CA GLU A 89 27.43 12.58 -64.83
C GLU A 89 28.59 13.39 -64.22
N LEU A 90 28.62 14.72 -64.40
CA LEU A 90 29.61 15.60 -63.78
C LEU A 90 29.48 15.60 -62.24
N LEU A 91 30.64 15.59 -61.59
CA LEU A 91 30.77 15.59 -60.14
C LEU A 91 31.27 16.94 -59.63
N PHE A 92 30.63 17.42 -58.57
CA PHE A 92 30.89 18.71 -57.95
C PHE A 92 31.19 18.54 -56.47
N ASN A 93 31.99 19.46 -55.92
CA ASN A 93 32.13 19.64 -54.48
C ASN A 93 30.83 20.22 -53.90
N GLY A 94 30.14 19.43 -53.07
CA GLY A 94 28.95 19.86 -52.34
C GLY A 94 29.30 20.89 -51.27
N PRO A 95 28.37 21.77 -50.89
CA PRO A 95 28.59 22.69 -49.79
C PRO A 95 28.69 21.94 -48.47
N GLU A 96 29.73 22.23 -47.68
CA GLU A 96 29.71 21.90 -46.26
C GLU A 96 28.75 22.88 -45.56
N PRO A 97 27.64 22.40 -44.94
CA PRO A 97 26.77 23.29 -44.21
C PRO A 97 27.58 23.93 -43.07
N ALA A 98 27.62 25.26 -43.04
CA ALA A 98 28.20 25.98 -41.91
C ALA A 98 27.37 25.64 -40.65
N LEU A 99 27.84 24.65 -39.88
CA LEU A 99 27.26 24.28 -38.60
C LEU A 99 27.66 25.34 -37.58
N GLN A 100 26.98 26.49 -37.59
CA GLN A 100 26.89 27.29 -36.37
C GLN A 100 25.98 26.52 -35.41
N GLN A 101 26.57 25.64 -34.59
CA GLN A 101 25.96 25.14 -33.36
C GLN A 101 25.79 26.34 -32.41
N ARG A 102 24.70 27.09 -32.58
CA ARG A 102 24.31 28.13 -31.63
C ARG A 102 23.74 27.47 -30.40
N SER A 103 24.09 27.99 -29.22
CA SER A 103 23.54 27.59 -27.92
C SER A 103 22.01 27.76 -27.92
N LEU A 104 21.29 26.66 -28.15
CA LEU A 104 19.83 26.65 -28.23
C LEU A 104 19.25 26.91 -26.84
N ARG A 105 18.44 27.97 -26.72
CA ARG A 105 17.66 28.25 -25.51
C ARG A 105 16.19 27.93 -25.78
N SER A 106 15.57 27.13 -24.93
CA SER A 106 14.13 26.86 -24.96
C SER A 106 13.48 27.57 -23.78
N VAL A 107 12.46 28.41 -24.05
CA VAL A 107 11.80 29.20 -23.00
C VAL A 107 10.30 28.94 -22.98
N ALA A 108 9.76 28.59 -21.82
CA ALA A 108 8.33 28.32 -21.65
C ALA A 108 7.64 29.33 -20.72
N LEU A 109 6.58 29.97 -21.20
CA LEU A 109 5.76 30.89 -20.44
C LEU A 109 4.45 30.22 -20.03
N PHE A 110 4.21 30.09 -18.73
CA PHE A 110 3.01 29.47 -18.18
C PHE A 110 2.00 30.52 -17.73
N ASP A 111 0.77 30.39 -18.18
CA ASP A 111 -0.36 31.19 -17.70
C ASP A 111 -0.84 30.65 -16.35
N ALA A 112 -0.74 31.46 -15.30
CA ALA A 112 -1.21 31.13 -13.96
C ALA A 112 -2.48 31.90 -13.54
N GLY A 113 -3.19 32.50 -14.51
CA GLY A 113 -4.39 33.29 -14.26
C GLY A 113 -5.63 32.46 -13.94
N LEU A 114 -6.75 33.15 -13.71
CA LEU A 114 -8.01 32.57 -13.22
C LEU A 114 -8.49 31.36 -14.06
N ALA A 115 -8.42 31.47 -15.39
CA ALA A 115 -8.85 30.41 -16.31
C ALA A 115 -7.96 29.15 -16.30
N GLN A 116 -6.81 29.21 -15.63
CA GLN A 116 -5.83 28.11 -15.53
C GLN A 116 -5.75 27.53 -14.11
N LEU A 117 -6.59 27.96 -13.18
CA LEU A 117 -6.67 27.36 -11.85
C LEU A 117 -7.38 25.99 -11.88
N GLY A 118 -7.00 25.10 -10.98
CA GLY A 118 -7.60 23.76 -10.89
C GLY A 118 -6.96 22.77 -11.86
N GLU A 119 -7.78 22.04 -12.62
CA GLU A 119 -7.33 20.93 -13.46
C GLU A 119 -6.30 21.32 -14.55
N PRO A 120 -6.35 22.50 -15.21
CA PRO A 120 -5.32 22.91 -16.19
C PRO A 120 -3.89 22.88 -15.64
N ARG A 121 -3.71 23.05 -14.32
CA ARG A 121 -2.40 22.98 -13.67
C ARG A 121 -1.76 21.59 -13.74
N LEU A 122 -2.55 20.52 -13.84
CA LEU A 122 -2.04 19.17 -14.04
C LEU A 122 -1.39 19.03 -15.42
N ALA A 123 -2.04 19.58 -16.46
CA ALA A 123 -1.48 19.62 -17.80
C ALA A 123 -0.22 20.50 -17.87
N GLN A 124 -0.24 21.69 -17.25
CA GLN A 124 0.93 22.57 -17.19
C GLN A 124 2.13 21.92 -16.50
N MET A 125 1.91 21.18 -15.40
CA MET A 125 2.96 20.42 -14.72
C MET A 125 3.55 19.33 -15.62
N ALA A 126 2.71 18.57 -16.33
CA ALA A 126 3.20 17.56 -17.27
C ALA A 126 3.96 18.19 -18.46
N LEU A 127 3.45 19.31 -18.99
CA LEU A 127 4.09 20.06 -20.08
C LEU A 127 5.43 20.68 -19.66
N PHE A 128 5.54 21.14 -18.43
CA PHE A 128 6.81 21.58 -17.85
C PHE A 128 7.87 20.47 -17.91
N ILE A 129 7.52 19.27 -17.45
CA ILE A 129 8.42 18.10 -17.50
C ILE A 129 8.77 17.74 -18.95
N LEU A 130 7.79 17.76 -19.85
CA LEU A 130 8.01 17.44 -21.27
C LEU A 130 8.95 18.45 -21.96
N LEU A 131 8.77 19.75 -21.71
CA LEU A 131 9.58 20.80 -22.32
C LEU A 131 10.99 20.85 -21.73
N ALA A 132 11.14 20.70 -20.41
CA ALA A 132 12.44 20.62 -19.76
C ALA A 132 13.26 19.45 -20.32
N ARG A 133 12.63 18.28 -20.46
CA ARG A 133 13.29 17.12 -21.04
C ARG A 133 13.59 17.29 -22.52
N ARG A 134 12.69 17.90 -23.29
CA ARG A 134 12.91 18.15 -24.72
C ARG A 134 14.14 19.04 -24.94
N ALA A 135 14.38 20.01 -24.06
CA ALA A 135 15.58 20.83 -24.06
C ALA A 135 16.82 20.00 -23.68
N GLU A 136 16.74 19.19 -22.62
CA GLU A 136 17.83 18.29 -22.20
C GLU A 136 18.26 17.34 -23.32
N GLN A 137 17.31 16.75 -24.06
CA GLN A 137 17.60 15.86 -25.20
C GLN A 137 18.31 16.55 -26.36
N ALA A 138 18.22 17.87 -26.45
CA ALA A 138 18.83 18.67 -27.50
C ALA A 138 20.03 19.48 -26.99
N ASP A 139 20.51 19.19 -25.76
CA ASP A 139 21.58 19.92 -25.09
C ASP A 139 21.34 21.44 -25.03
N ALA A 140 20.08 21.81 -24.81
CA ALA A 140 19.59 23.18 -24.79
C ALA A 140 19.30 23.65 -23.36
N GLN A 141 19.54 24.94 -23.07
CA GLN A 141 19.15 25.53 -21.78
C GLN A 141 17.63 25.71 -21.75
N PHE A 142 16.98 25.17 -20.71
CA PHE A 142 15.55 25.40 -20.47
C PHE A 142 15.35 26.49 -19.42
N SER A 143 14.70 27.58 -19.81
CA SER A 143 14.20 28.59 -18.88
C SER A 143 12.67 28.65 -18.91
N TRP A 144 12.04 29.11 -17.85
CA TRP A 144 10.58 29.26 -17.82
C TRP A 144 10.14 30.44 -16.95
N GLY A 145 8.94 30.95 -17.21
CA GLY A 145 8.36 32.09 -16.49
C GLY A 145 6.86 31.97 -16.33
N ILE A 146 6.27 32.91 -15.59
CA ILE A 146 4.82 33.00 -15.35
C ILE A 146 4.29 34.25 -16.03
N LEU A 147 3.27 34.12 -16.89
CA LEU A 147 2.72 35.24 -17.68
C LEU A 147 2.41 36.48 -16.82
N GLN A 148 1.86 36.27 -15.62
CA GLN A 148 1.47 37.31 -14.67
C GLN A 148 2.66 37.93 -13.89
N GLN A 149 3.89 37.44 -14.07
CA GLN A 149 5.11 37.93 -13.43
C GLN A 149 6.17 38.27 -14.50
N PRO A 150 5.93 39.33 -15.30
CA PRO A 150 6.82 39.67 -16.40
C PRO A 150 8.26 39.98 -15.96
N GLY A 151 9.22 39.68 -16.83
CA GLY A 151 10.64 39.94 -16.59
C GLY A 151 11.40 38.85 -15.82
N ILE A 152 10.72 37.88 -15.21
CA ILE A 152 11.35 36.89 -14.33
C ILE A 152 11.40 35.52 -15.00
N LEU A 153 12.61 35.05 -15.32
CA LEU A 153 12.86 33.68 -15.77
C LEU A 153 13.48 32.83 -14.65
N HIS A 154 13.20 31.54 -14.72
CA HIS A 154 13.71 30.51 -13.83
C HIS A 154 14.37 29.41 -14.65
N ASP A 155 15.50 28.91 -14.17
CA ASP A 155 16.24 27.81 -14.82
C ASP A 155 16.14 26.48 -14.03
N ASP A 156 15.49 26.47 -12.87
CA ASP A 156 15.28 25.26 -12.07
C ASP A 156 14.22 24.36 -12.73
N THR A 157 14.64 23.17 -13.13
CA THR A 157 13.82 22.15 -13.81
C THR A 157 13.40 20.99 -12.88
N GLY A 158 13.91 20.97 -11.64
CA GLY A 158 13.70 19.90 -10.68
C GLY A 158 12.54 20.15 -9.71
N LEU A 159 12.66 19.60 -8.50
CA LEU A 159 11.62 19.67 -7.46
C LEU A 159 11.27 21.12 -7.07
N GLY A 160 12.28 22.00 -6.98
CA GLY A 160 12.07 23.42 -6.70
C GLY A 160 11.29 24.11 -7.82
N GLY A 161 11.62 23.80 -9.08
CA GLY A 161 10.95 24.30 -10.27
C GLY A 161 9.47 23.93 -10.30
N ILE A 162 9.16 22.64 -10.16
CA ILE A 162 7.77 22.15 -10.13
C ILE A 162 6.99 22.76 -8.95
N ARG A 163 7.58 22.85 -7.75
CA ARG A 163 6.95 23.52 -6.60
C ARG A 163 6.63 24.98 -6.89
N LYS A 164 7.59 25.71 -7.46
CA LYS A 164 7.45 27.13 -7.74
C LYS A 164 6.37 27.35 -8.79
N LEU A 165 6.36 26.54 -9.85
CA LEU A 165 5.30 26.50 -10.84
C LEU A 165 3.96 26.32 -10.11
N LEU A 166 3.71 25.20 -9.42
CA LEU A 166 2.44 24.92 -8.73
C LEU A 166 1.98 26.01 -7.74
N LYS A 167 2.92 26.73 -7.11
CA LYS A 167 2.62 27.83 -6.18
C LYS A 167 2.29 29.16 -6.86
N SER A 168 2.60 29.35 -8.13
CA SER A 168 2.49 30.65 -8.84
C SER A 168 1.07 31.07 -9.22
N ARG A 169 0.04 30.44 -8.64
CA ARG A 169 -1.38 30.72 -8.91
C ARG A 169 -1.69 32.20 -8.72
N SER A 170 -2.42 32.78 -9.67
CA SER A 170 -2.83 34.19 -9.66
C SER A 170 -4.32 34.34 -9.94
N LEU A 171 -4.95 35.27 -9.20
CA LEU A 171 -6.31 35.73 -9.48
C LEU A 171 -6.33 36.98 -10.37
N LEU A 172 -5.15 37.50 -10.73
CA LEU A 172 -4.98 38.73 -11.48
C LEU A 172 -4.76 38.43 -12.97
N ALA A 173 -5.25 39.34 -13.81
CA ALA A 173 -4.85 39.39 -15.22
C ALA A 173 -3.36 39.78 -15.33
N PRO A 174 -2.68 39.45 -16.45
CA PRO A 174 -1.36 39.97 -16.73
C PRO A 174 -1.35 41.51 -16.71
N PRO A 175 -0.27 42.16 -16.23
CA PRO A 175 -0.11 43.61 -16.34
C PRO A 175 -0.27 44.12 -17.78
N ALA A 176 -0.73 45.36 -17.95
CA ALA A 176 -1.00 45.94 -19.29
C ALA A 176 0.25 46.00 -20.18
N ASP A 177 1.42 46.23 -19.58
CA ASP A 177 2.75 46.29 -20.20
C ASP A 177 3.47 44.92 -20.22
N ALA A 178 2.83 43.85 -19.73
CA ALA A 178 3.46 42.52 -19.66
C ALA A 178 3.97 42.04 -21.01
N ARG A 179 3.29 42.43 -22.11
CA ARG A 179 3.70 42.10 -23.47
C ARG A 179 5.06 42.70 -23.81
N GLU A 180 5.27 43.98 -23.53
CA GLU A 180 6.51 44.70 -23.81
C GLU A 180 7.65 44.17 -22.95
N GLN A 181 7.37 43.94 -21.66
CA GLN A 181 8.35 43.37 -20.74
C GLN A 181 8.79 41.95 -21.13
N TRP A 182 7.85 41.09 -21.56
CA TRP A 182 8.22 39.76 -22.07
C TRP A 182 8.95 39.83 -23.41
N GLN A 183 8.58 40.76 -24.30
CA GLN A 183 9.31 40.98 -25.55
C GLN A 183 10.77 41.40 -25.32
N ALA A 184 11.02 42.25 -24.32
CA ALA A 184 12.38 42.65 -23.96
C ALA A 184 13.25 41.48 -23.44
N VAL A 185 12.63 40.42 -22.92
CA VAL A 185 13.31 39.21 -22.42
C VAL A 185 13.58 38.20 -23.54
N PHE A 186 12.78 38.21 -24.61
CA PHE A 186 12.88 37.23 -25.70
C PHE A 186 13.67 37.79 -26.89
N ASP A 187 14.81 37.17 -27.22
CA ASP A 187 15.43 37.36 -28.53
C ASP A 187 14.72 36.48 -29.57
N ALA A 188 14.02 37.14 -30.50
CA ALA A 188 13.14 36.52 -31.50
C ALA A 188 13.87 35.63 -32.51
N GLU A 189 15.19 35.80 -32.69
CA GLU A 189 15.95 35.09 -33.71
C GLU A 189 16.64 33.82 -33.19
N GLN A 190 16.73 33.64 -31.86
CA GLN A 190 17.62 32.64 -31.24
C GLN A 190 16.95 31.72 -30.21
N THR A 191 15.65 31.89 -29.94
CA THR A 191 14.96 31.23 -28.81
C THR A 191 13.76 30.39 -29.26
N ASP A 192 13.70 29.12 -28.85
CA ASP A 192 12.50 28.29 -29.00
C ASP A 192 11.48 28.63 -27.89
N CYS A 193 10.60 29.57 -28.19
CA CYS A 193 9.62 30.09 -27.23
C CYS A 193 8.29 29.31 -27.25
N TRP A 194 7.77 28.99 -26.06
CA TRP A 194 6.51 28.30 -25.83
C TRP A 194 5.59 29.12 -24.94
N PHE A 195 4.31 29.14 -25.29
CA PHE A 195 3.24 29.60 -24.41
C PHE A 195 2.37 28.42 -24.00
N VAL A 196 2.07 28.31 -22.71
CA VAL A 196 1.22 27.26 -22.15
C VAL A 196 0.13 27.89 -21.29
N GLY A 197 -1.11 27.89 -21.77
CA GLY A 197 -2.17 28.64 -21.08
C GLY A 197 -3.53 28.64 -21.75
N GLY A 198 -4.41 29.52 -21.28
CA GLY A 198 -5.75 29.71 -21.84
C GLY A 198 -5.94 31.04 -22.59
N GLY A 199 -5.08 32.03 -22.29
CA GLY A 199 -5.13 33.37 -22.85
C GLY A 199 -4.34 33.57 -24.15
N GLU A 200 -4.12 34.84 -24.49
CA GLU A 200 -3.31 35.23 -25.64
C GLU A 200 -1.81 35.15 -25.31
N ALA A 201 -1.04 34.54 -26.21
CA ALA A 201 0.41 34.50 -26.08
C ALA A 201 1.02 35.86 -26.48
N PRO A 202 1.99 36.39 -25.72
CA PRO A 202 2.74 37.55 -26.17
C PRO A 202 3.52 37.21 -27.45
N LEU A 203 3.53 38.11 -28.43
CA LEU A 203 4.42 38.01 -29.58
C LEU A 203 5.87 38.20 -29.10
N PRO A 204 6.89 37.52 -29.66
CA PRO A 204 6.87 36.73 -30.90
C PRO A 204 6.61 35.22 -30.71
N ILE A 205 6.01 34.77 -29.60
CA ILE A 205 5.85 33.33 -29.32
C ILE A 205 5.02 32.61 -30.40
N VAL A 206 5.69 31.70 -31.13
CA VAL A 206 5.13 30.93 -32.24
C VAL A 206 4.54 29.57 -31.84
N ASN A 207 5.03 28.96 -30.75
CA ASN A 207 4.52 27.68 -30.26
C ASN A 207 3.54 27.91 -29.12
N ARG A 208 2.26 27.56 -29.32
CA ARG A 208 1.20 27.84 -28.34
C ARG A 208 0.48 26.56 -27.97
N ILE A 209 0.50 26.21 -26.69
CA ILE A 209 -0.29 25.12 -26.11
C ILE A 209 -1.47 25.74 -25.36
N LEU A 210 -2.65 25.61 -25.96
CA LEU A 210 -3.90 26.06 -25.38
C LEU A 210 -4.53 24.95 -24.55
N ILE A 211 -4.81 25.23 -23.28
CA ILE A 211 -5.43 24.32 -22.33
C ILE A 211 -6.80 24.87 -21.96
N ARG A 212 -7.86 24.12 -22.29
CA ARG A 212 -9.24 24.49 -21.97
C ARG A 212 -9.93 23.36 -21.24
N ARG A 213 -10.74 23.72 -20.23
CA ARG A 213 -11.63 22.77 -19.58
C ARG A 213 -12.82 22.49 -20.50
N ALA A 214 -13.14 21.21 -20.69
CA ALA A 214 -14.36 20.83 -21.42
C ALA A 214 -15.59 21.23 -20.61
N LEU A 215 -16.64 21.70 -21.29
CA LEU A 215 -17.92 22.05 -20.64
C LEU A 215 -18.68 20.79 -20.17
N SER A 216 -18.41 19.65 -20.79
CA SER A 216 -18.97 18.34 -20.44
C SER A 216 -17.87 17.27 -20.44
N GLY A 217 -17.95 16.34 -19.50
CA GLY A 217 -16.96 15.28 -19.29
C GLY A 217 -15.81 15.65 -18.33
N ASN A 218 -14.99 14.66 -17.98
CA ASN A 218 -13.85 14.81 -17.05
C ASN A 218 -12.51 14.79 -17.80
N PHE A 219 -12.32 15.74 -18.71
CA PHE A 219 -11.09 15.87 -19.50
C PHE A 219 -10.77 17.35 -19.83
N LEU A 220 -9.52 17.60 -20.18
CA LEU A 220 -9.04 18.87 -20.72
C LEU A 220 -8.90 18.76 -22.24
N GLN A 221 -9.25 19.83 -22.97
CA GLN A 221 -8.89 19.98 -24.37
C GLN A 221 -7.53 20.66 -24.43
N VAL A 222 -6.53 19.96 -24.98
CA VAL A 222 -5.17 20.48 -25.15
C VAL A 222 -4.87 20.56 -26.63
N SER A 223 -4.49 21.76 -27.10
CA SER A 223 -4.14 21.95 -28.51
C SER A 223 -2.84 22.72 -28.67
N LEU A 224 -1.98 22.22 -29.55
CA LEU A 224 -0.77 22.88 -30.01
C LEU A 224 -1.06 23.63 -31.31
N GLN A 225 -0.68 24.89 -31.37
CA GLN A 225 -0.64 25.71 -32.58
C GLN A 225 0.81 26.11 -32.85
N GLN A 226 1.31 25.80 -34.04
CA GLN A 226 2.63 26.21 -34.54
C GLN A 226 2.47 26.70 -35.97
N ARG A 227 2.85 27.94 -36.32
CA ARG A 227 2.78 28.54 -37.68
C ARG A 227 1.62 28.05 -38.59
N HIS A 228 1.75 26.89 -39.24
CA HIS A 228 0.75 26.28 -40.15
C HIS A 228 0.19 24.91 -39.70
N ASP A 229 0.61 24.39 -38.56
CA ASP A 229 0.20 23.11 -38.00
C ASP A 229 -0.61 23.29 -36.71
N ARG A 230 -1.68 22.51 -36.59
CA ARG A 230 -2.54 22.48 -35.42
C ARG A 230 -2.84 21.04 -35.04
N ARG A 231 -2.42 20.66 -33.84
CA ARG A 231 -2.67 19.34 -33.24
C ARG A 231 -3.50 19.51 -31.97
N ALA A 232 -4.44 18.61 -31.72
CA ALA A 232 -5.28 18.66 -30.54
C ALA A 232 -5.56 17.25 -30.00
N LEU A 233 -5.74 17.14 -28.69
CA LEU A 233 -6.15 15.91 -28.02
C LEU A 233 -7.04 16.21 -26.81
N GLN A 234 -7.74 15.17 -26.36
CA GLN A 234 -8.45 15.16 -25.08
C GLN A 234 -7.56 14.49 -24.03
N LEU A 235 -7.27 15.22 -22.96
CA LEU A 235 -6.47 14.76 -21.84
C LEU A 235 -7.39 14.35 -20.70
N GLU A 236 -7.54 13.05 -20.49
CA GLU A 236 -8.26 12.53 -19.33
C GLU A 236 -7.58 12.94 -18.02
N LEU A 237 -8.40 13.21 -17.02
CA LEU A 237 -7.96 13.63 -15.71
C LEU A 237 -7.94 12.44 -14.73
N PRO A 238 -6.98 12.38 -13.80
CA PRO A 238 -7.01 11.40 -12.73
C PRO A 238 -8.24 11.60 -11.82
N ASP A 239 -8.51 10.63 -10.95
CA ASP A 239 -9.58 10.75 -9.96
C ASP A 239 -9.37 11.99 -9.06
N THR A 240 -10.47 12.54 -8.53
CA THR A 240 -10.43 13.81 -7.78
C THR A 240 -9.47 13.80 -6.58
N PRO A 241 -9.43 12.75 -5.72
CA PRO A 241 -8.42 12.65 -4.66
C PRO A 241 -6.98 12.74 -5.16
N THR A 242 -6.64 12.00 -6.22
CA THR A 242 -5.31 12.01 -6.84
C THR A 242 -4.98 13.37 -7.45
N ALA A 243 -5.91 13.96 -8.21
CA ALA A 243 -5.77 15.30 -8.80
C ALA A 243 -5.49 16.37 -7.73
N VAL A 244 -6.27 16.38 -6.64
CA VAL A 244 -6.09 17.32 -5.53
C VAL A 244 -4.74 17.14 -4.86
N ARG A 245 -4.28 15.89 -4.68
CA ARG A 245 -2.97 15.61 -4.09
C ARG A 245 -1.82 16.03 -4.99
N LEU A 246 -1.90 15.78 -6.29
CA LEU A 246 -0.92 16.26 -7.27
C LEU A 246 -0.76 17.79 -7.22
N LEU A 247 -1.84 18.53 -6.95
CA LEU A 247 -1.77 19.99 -6.87
C LEU A 247 -1.34 20.52 -5.49
N ARG A 248 -1.73 19.85 -4.39
CA ARG A 248 -1.51 20.36 -3.03
C ARG A 248 -0.28 19.79 -2.34
N ALA A 249 0.03 18.51 -2.53
CA ALA A 249 1.10 17.80 -1.84
C ALA A 249 1.74 16.68 -2.72
N PRO A 250 2.19 16.98 -3.95
CA PRO A 250 2.66 15.97 -4.93
C PRO A 250 3.90 15.19 -4.49
N PHE A 251 4.66 15.73 -3.54
CA PHE A 251 5.93 15.14 -3.08
C PHE A 251 5.79 14.44 -1.72
N THR A 252 4.60 14.49 -1.10
CA THR A 252 4.37 13.93 0.22
C THR A 252 3.67 12.56 0.07
N PRO A 253 4.30 11.46 0.52
CA PRO A 253 3.65 10.16 0.57
C PRO A 253 2.35 10.24 1.36
N ALA A 254 1.34 9.47 0.95
CA ALA A 254 0.14 9.34 1.75
C ALA A 254 0.50 8.77 3.14
N ALA A 255 0.12 9.48 4.20
CA ALA A 255 0.26 8.94 5.55
C ALA A 255 -0.57 7.64 5.65
N PRO A 256 -0.03 6.55 6.20
CA PRO A 256 -0.79 5.33 6.34
C PRO A 256 -1.97 5.60 7.29
N LEU A 257 -3.19 5.31 6.85
CA LEU A 257 -4.40 5.65 7.60
C LEU A 257 -4.52 4.85 8.92
N GLY A 258 -3.78 3.75 9.05
CA GLY A 258 -3.78 2.81 10.17
C GLY A 258 -2.82 3.10 11.31
N VAL A 259 -2.17 4.27 11.38
CA VAL A 259 -1.15 4.56 12.41
C VAL A 259 -1.76 5.27 13.61
N PHE A 260 -1.55 4.71 14.81
CA PHE A 260 -1.94 5.29 16.10
C PHE A 260 -0.69 5.56 16.95
N HIS A 261 -0.61 6.76 17.50
CA HIS A 261 0.39 7.18 18.47
C HIS A 261 -0.29 7.49 19.80
N HIS A 262 0.16 6.84 20.88
CA HIS A 262 -0.37 7.07 22.22
C HIS A 262 0.70 7.67 23.13
N HIS A 263 0.39 8.77 23.83
CA HIS A 263 1.33 9.45 24.74
C HIS A 263 1.38 8.87 26.17
N GLY A 264 0.40 8.04 26.57
CA GLY A 264 0.32 7.51 27.95
C GLY A 264 -0.11 6.06 28.10
N SER A 265 -0.34 5.35 26.99
CA SER A 265 -0.70 3.93 27.00
C SER A 265 0.32 3.13 26.21
N ARG A 266 1.01 2.20 26.90
CA ARG A 266 2.03 1.34 26.33
C ARG A 266 1.51 -0.10 26.20
N PRO A 267 1.55 -0.69 24.99
CA PRO A 267 1.26 -2.10 24.79
C PRO A 267 2.14 -3.00 25.69
N SER A 268 1.49 -3.95 26.37
CA SER A 268 2.13 -4.95 27.21
C SER A 268 2.80 -6.02 26.35
N ARG A 269 4.05 -6.34 26.71
CA ARG A 269 4.87 -7.38 26.10
C ARG A 269 4.69 -8.74 26.77
N ALA A 270 3.80 -8.88 27.75
CA ALA A 270 3.61 -10.12 28.50
C ALA A 270 2.78 -11.17 27.75
N GLN A 271 2.08 -10.76 26.69
CA GLN A 271 1.29 -11.67 25.84
C GLN A 271 1.15 -11.12 24.41
N ALA A 272 0.74 -12.00 23.50
CA ALA A 272 0.39 -11.61 22.15
C ALA A 272 -0.88 -10.73 22.11
N PRO A 273 -1.00 -9.82 21.12
CA PRO A 273 -2.28 -9.22 20.77
C PRO A 273 -3.35 -10.30 20.51
N ARG A 274 -4.63 -9.97 20.69
CA ARG A 274 -5.73 -10.92 20.49
C ARG A 274 -6.74 -10.41 19.49
N PHE A 275 -7.00 -11.20 18.45
CA PHE A 275 -8.09 -10.90 17.53
C PHE A 275 -9.44 -11.32 18.12
N SER A 276 -10.49 -10.62 17.73
CA SER A 276 -11.87 -11.11 17.85
C SER A 276 -12.11 -12.32 16.93
N SER A 277 -13.14 -13.12 17.20
CA SER A 277 -13.49 -14.35 16.46
C SER A 277 -13.73 -14.20 14.94
N GLY A 278 -13.74 -12.98 14.40
CA GLY A 278 -13.80 -12.71 12.95
C GLY A 278 -12.72 -11.75 12.45
N GLY A 279 -11.67 -11.49 13.23
CA GLY A 279 -10.50 -10.70 12.82
C GLY A 279 -10.71 -9.20 12.61
N ASN A 280 -11.92 -8.67 12.86
CA ASN A 280 -12.26 -7.26 12.65
C ASN A 280 -11.82 -6.34 13.79
N TRP A 281 -11.45 -6.91 14.94
CA TRP A 281 -10.97 -6.18 16.11
C TRP A 281 -9.70 -6.82 16.66
N LEU A 282 -8.79 -5.98 17.14
CA LEU A 282 -7.56 -6.38 17.81
C LEU A 282 -7.54 -5.78 19.22
N CYS A 283 -7.49 -6.63 20.23
CA CYS A 283 -7.23 -6.23 21.60
C CYS A 283 -5.72 -6.26 21.89
N VAL A 284 -5.24 -5.16 22.46
CA VAL A 284 -3.87 -4.98 22.91
C VAL A 284 -3.90 -4.68 24.40
N ALA A 285 -3.40 -5.61 25.21
CA ALA A 285 -3.22 -5.41 26.64
C ALA A 285 -2.23 -4.28 26.90
N GLN A 286 -2.43 -3.51 27.97
CA GLN A 286 -1.58 -2.40 28.35
C GLN A 286 -0.74 -2.75 29.57
N VAL A 287 0.43 -2.12 29.75
CA VAL A 287 1.31 -2.34 30.91
C VAL A 287 0.57 -2.06 32.24
N GLY A 288 -0.37 -1.11 32.26
CA GLY A 288 -1.19 -0.78 33.44
C GLY A 288 -2.35 -1.74 33.73
N GLY A 289 -2.43 -2.92 33.11
CA GLY A 289 -3.45 -3.94 33.41
C GLY A 289 -4.80 -3.80 32.66
N GLY A 290 -5.03 -2.67 31.99
CA GLY A 290 -6.15 -2.47 31.07
C GLY A 290 -5.89 -2.99 29.65
N ALA A 291 -6.75 -2.61 28.71
CA ALA A 291 -6.61 -2.97 27.31
C ALA A 291 -7.11 -1.87 26.37
N ILE A 292 -6.69 -1.90 25.11
CA ILE A 292 -7.29 -1.09 24.04
C ILE A 292 -7.69 -2.02 22.91
N VAL A 293 -8.93 -1.89 22.44
CA VAL A 293 -9.50 -2.67 21.34
C VAL A 293 -9.61 -1.78 20.11
N TYR A 294 -8.85 -2.10 19.08
CA TYR A 294 -8.77 -1.36 17.82
C TYR A 294 -9.63 -2.03 16.75
N ASN A 295 -10.30 -1.21 15.93
CA ASN A 295 -10.89 -1.70 14.70
C ASN A 295 -9.78 -1.98 13.68
N VAL A 296 -9.76 -3.18 13.09
CA VAL A 296 -8.82 -3.53 12.03
C VAL A 296 -9.48 -3.28 10.68
N PRO A 297 -8.99 -2.32 9.88
CA PRO A 297 -9.60 -1.99 8.59
C PRO A 297 -9.47 -3.15 7.60
N GLN A 298 -10.33 -3.14 6.57
CA GLN A 298 -10.30 -4.16 5.50
C GLN A 298 -9.20 -3.91 4.45
N SER A 299 -8.63 -2.70 4.41
CA SER A 299 -7.58 -2.30 3.50
C SER A 299 -6.70 -1.24 4.16
N ALA A 300 -5.41 -1.20 3.81
CA ALA A 300 -4.46 -0.18 4.27
C ALA A 300 -4.85 1.25 3.84
N GLN A 301 -5.72 1.38 2.83
CA GLN A 301 -6.26 2.66 2.34
C GLN A 301 -7.54 3.09 3.08
N SER A 302 -8.03 2.30 4.03
CA SER A 302 -9.24 2.62 4.80
C SER A 302 -8.87 3.16 6.17
N LYS A 303 -9.52 4.25 6.59
CA LYS A 303 -9.36 4.77 7.94
C LYS A 303 -9.92 3.77 8.96
N PRO A 304 -9.15 3.37 9.99
CA PRO A 304 -9.67 2.57 11.08
C PRO A 304 -10.82 3.26 11.82
N GLY A 305 -11.79 2.48 12.28
CA GLY A 305 -12.84 2.96 13.18
C GLY A 305 -12.31 3.41 14.54
N LYS A 306 -13.20 3.97 15.38
CA LYS A 306 -12.85 4.36 16.76
C LYS A 306 -12.38 3.16 17.58
N HIS A 307 -11.26 3.30 18.27
CA HIS A 307 -10.79 2.32 19.25
C HIS A 307 -11.57 2.48 20.58
N ARG A 308 -11.55 1.43 21.40
CA ARG A 308 -12.18 1.40 22.72
C ARG A 308 -11.14 1.13 23.80
N VAL A 309 -11.13 1.95 24.83
CA VAL A 309 -10.25 1.78 25.98
C VAL A 309 -11.02 1.02 27.06
N GLN A 310 -10.43 -0.07 27.54
CA GLN A 310 -10.86 -0.80 28.72
C GLN A 310 -9.91 -0.46 29.86
N ALA A 311 -10.41 0.25 30.86
CA ALA A 311 -9.65 0.52 32.07
C ALA A 311 -9.31 -0.80 32.80
N ALA A 312 -8.19 -0.79 33.54
CA ALA A 312 -7.87 -1.88 34.44
C ALA A 312 -9.01 -2.07 35.46
N PRO A 313 -9.40 -3.31 35.79
CA PRO A 313 -10.40 -3.54 36.82
C PRO A 313 -9.97 -2.94 38.17
N THR A 314 -10.92 -2.34 38.89
CA THR A 314 -10.66 -1.74 40.21
C THR A 314 -10.37 -2.79 41.29
N SER A 315 -10.89 -4.01 41.11
CA SER A 315 -10.64 -5.15 41.99
C SER A 315 -10.31 -6.40 41.19
N GLY A 316 -9.26 -7.11 41.62
CA GLY A 316 -8.79 -8.34 40.99
C GLY A 316 -8.05 -8.13 39.67
N ALA A 317 -7.13 -9.05 39.37
CA ALA A 317 -6.49 -9.10 38.06
C ALA A 317 -7.39 -9.81 37.05
N ILE A 318 -7.29 -9.42 35.78
CA ILE A 318 -7.90 -10.15 34.68
C ILE A 318 -7.23 -11.53 34.56
N LEU A 319 -8.02 -12.58 34.77
CA LEU A 319 -7.58 -13.98 34.71
C LEU A 319 -7.71 -14.55 33.29
N ALA A 320 -8.86 -14.32 32.67
CA ALA A 320 -9.23 -14.86 31.37
C ALA A 320 -9.90 -13.76 30.53
N ALA A 321 -9.65 -13.72 29.23
CA ALA A 321 -10.23 -12.70 28.37
C ALA A 321 -10.39 -13.14 26.91
N GLY A 322 -11.44 -12.62 26.28
CA GLY A 322 -11.78 -12.79 24.87
C GLY A 322 -12.34 -11.52 24.26
N VAL A 323 -12.22 -11.36 22.94
CA VAL A 323 -12.72 -10.17 22.23
C VAL A 323 -13.95 -10.56 21.41
N PHE A 324 -15.10 -10.02 21.77
CA PHE A 324 -16.37 -10.34 21.13
C PHE A 324 -17.04 -9.04 20.65
N LYS A 325 -17.07 -8.85 19.32
CA LYS A 325 -17.43 -7.57 18.68
C LYS A 325 -16.44 -6.46 19.14
N PRO A 326 -16.80 -5.19 19.47
CA PRO A 326 -15.80 -4.20 19.84
C PRO A 326 -15.39 -4.25 21.32
N ASN A 327 -15.93 -5.18 22.12
CA ASN A 327 -15.73 -5.19 23.56
C ASN A 327 -14.72 -6.28 23.97
N LEU A 328 -13.91 -5.96 24.98
CA LEU A 328 -13.20 -6.98 25.75
C LEU A 328 -14.17 -7.58 26.75
N SER A 329 -14.34 -8.89 26.73
CA SER A 329 -15.00 -9.63 27.79
C SER A 329 -13.96 -10.37 28.59
N PHE A 330 -14.09 -10.35 29.91
CA PHE A 330 -13.05 -10.87 30.78
C PHE A 330 -13.60 -11.37 32.12
N ILE A 331 -12.80 -12.23 32.76
CA ILE A 331 -13.08 -12.78 34.07
C ILE A 331 -12.01 -12.28 35.03
N THR A 332 -12.41 -11.71 36.15
CA THR A 332 -11.53 -11.32 37.25
C THR A 332 -11.65 -12.32 38.40
N SER A 333 -10.58 -12.49 39.18
CA SER A 333 -10.62 -13.28 40.41
C SER A 333 -10.34 -12.39 41.62
N VAL A 334 -11.25 -12.38 42.59
CA VAL A 334 -11.19 -11.56 43.81
C VAL A 334 -11.71 -12.40 44.97
N ASP A 335 -10.95 -12.50 46.06
CA ASP A 335 -11.36 -13.15 47.32
C ASP A 335 -12.00 -14.54 47.15
N GLY A 336 -11.39 -15.38 46.30
CA GLY A 336 -11.91 -16.73 46.04
C GLY A 336 -13.11 -16.80 45.09
N LYS A 337 -13.58 -15.66 44.56
CA LYS A 337 -14.69 -15.59 43.60
C LYS A 337 -14.20 -15.24 42.20
N LEU A 338 -15.04 -15.57 41.22
CA LEU A 338 -14.93 -15.14 39.83
C LEU A 338 -16.03 -14.13 39.52
N ASP A 339 -15.67 -13.05 38.83
CA ASP A 339 -16.59 -12.01 38.37
C ASP A 339 -16.46 -11.84 36.85
N PHE A 340 -17.59 -11.82 36.15
CA PHE A 340 -17.70 -11.89 34.69
C PHE A 340 -18.09 -10.54 34.11
N HIS A 341 -17.30 -10.03 33.18
CA HIS A 341 -17.43 -8.66 32.66
C HIS A 341 -17.56 -8.62 31.15
N GLY A 342 -18.49 -7.80 30.66
CA GLY A 342 -18.54 -7.37 29.26
C GLY A 342 -18.91 -8.46 28.24
N PHE A 343 -19.41 -9.62 28.67
CA PHE A 343 -19.87 -10.67 27.75
C PHE A 343 -21.08 -10.23 26.92
N PRO A 344 -21.26 -10.71 25.67
CA PRO A 344 -22.26 -10.12 24.77
C PRO A 344 -23.73 -10.35 25.13
N GLY A 345 -24.08 -11.41 25.86
CA GLY A 345 -25.47 -11.80 26.10
C GLY A 345 -26.03 -11.30 27.43
N PRO A 346 -27.38 -11.21 27.55
CA PRO A 346 -28.05 -10.67 28.73
C PRO A 346 -27.83 -11.47 30.02
N LEU A 347 -27.48 -12.76 29.95
CA LEU A 347 -27.28 -13.57 31.16
C LEU A 347 -25.97 -13.22 31.87
N PHE A 348 -24.91 -12.86 31.12
CA PHE A 348 -23.64 -12.37 31.69
C PHE A 348 -23.41 -10.86 31.61
N SER A 349 -24.26 -10.08 30.91
CA SER A 349 -24.14 -8.60 30.84
C SER A 349 -25.22 -7.82 31.56
N GLY A 350 -26.41 -8.39 31.76
CA GLY A 350 -27.56 -7.63 32.26
C GLY A 350 -27.46 -7.24 33.74
N GLN A 351 -26.75 -8.06 34.53
CA GLN A 351 -26.49 -7.84 35.96
C GLN A 351 -25.10 -8.42 36.27
N ARG A 352 -24.50 -8.00 37.39
CA ARG A 352 -23.21 -8.52 37.86
C ARG A 352 -23.34 -10.04 38.10
N THR A 353 -22.55 -10.83 37.39
CA THR A 353 -22.55 -12.29 37.51
C THR A 353 -21.28 -12.73 38.21
N MET A 354 -21.44 -13.41 39.36
CA MET A 354 -20.34 -13.95 40.14
C MET A 354 -20.59 -15.43 40.48
N CYS A 355 -19.52 -16.16 40.74
CA CYS A 355 -19.58 -17.48 41.35
C CYS A 355 -18.34 -17.76 42.20
N GLU A 356 -18.42 -18.79 43.03
CA GLU A 356 -17.24 -19.33 43.70
C GLU A 356 -16.24 -19.87 42.66
N ARG A 357 -14.95 -19.61 42.91
CA ARG A 357 -13.91 -20.12 42.04
C ARG A 357 -13.76 -21.63 42.24
N PRO A 358 -13.83 -22.44 41.17
CA PRO A 358 -13.62 -23.88 41.29
C PRO A 358 -12.22 -24.21 41.84
N PRO A 359 -12.06 -25.34 42.54
CA PRO A 359 -10.76 -25.81 43.03
C PRO A 359 -9.71 -25.88 41.92
N GLN A 360 -8.42 -25.76 42.28
CA GLN A 360 -7.31 -25.84 41.29
C GLN A 360 -7.28 -27.18 40.54
N ASP A 361 -7.76 -28.24 41.18
CA ASP A 361 -7.89 -29.57 40.59
C ASP A 361 -9.01 -29.68 39.56
N ASP A 362 -9.89 -28.68 39.45
CA ASP A 362 -10.94 -28.60 38.42
C ASP A 362 -10.67 -27.46 37.43
N PHE A 363 -10.13 -26.33 37.90
CA PHE A 363 -9.79 -25.16 37.09
C PHE A 363 -8.43 -24.58 37.50
N HIS A 364 -7.41 -24.83 36.67
CA HIS A 364 -6.02 -24.52 37.02
C HIS A 364 -5.60 -23.18 36.42
N ALA A 365 -5.68 -22.15 37.27
CA ALA A 365 -5.46 -20.77 36.87
C ALA A 365 -4.69 -19.99 37.95
N PRO A 366 -3.43 -20.35 38.26
CA PRO A 366 -2.67 -19.71 39.34
C PRO A 366 -2.58 -18.17 39.21
N PRO A 367 -2.54 -17.43 40.33
CA PRO A 367 -2.35 -15.98 40.28
C PRO A 367 -0.99 -15.62 39.65
N GLY A 368 -0.87 -14.39 39.12
CA GLY A 368 0.42 -13.85 38.68
C GLY A 368 0.95 -14.35 37.33
N MET A 369 0.14 -15.03 36.50
CA MET A 369 0.56 -15.58 35.20
C MET A 369 1.04 -14.54 34.17
N ALA A 370 0.82 -13.25 34.40
CA ALA A 370 1.10 -12.14 33.48
C ALA A 370 0.45 -12.25 32.07
N ARG A 371 -0.38 -13.27 31.84
CA ARG A 371 -1.12 -13.52 30.60
C ARG A 371 -2.56 -13.91 30.93
N TRP A 372 -3.47 -13.58 30.03
CA TRP A 372 -4.87 -13.99 30.15
C TRP A 372 -5.07 -15.39 29.59
N LEU A 373 -5.90 -16.19 30.26
CA LEU A 373 -6.36 -17.45 29.69
C LEU A 373 -7.26 -17.19 28.47
N PRO A 374 -7.18 -18.02 27.41
CA PRO A 374 -8.10 -17.94 26.28
C PRO A 374 -9.55 -18.12 26.74
N THR A 375 -10.40 -17.16 26.39
CA THR A 375 -11.83 -17.22 26.66
C THR A 375 -12.63 -17.20 25.37
N PHE A 376 -13.65 -18.05 25.32
CA PHE A 376 -14.60 -18.21 24.24
C PHE A 376 -16.00 -17.99 24.78
N TYR A 377 -16.94 -17.68 23.89
CA TYR A 377 -18.31 -17.37 24.28
C TYR A 377 -19.29 -17.89 23.25
N LEU A 378 -20.28 -18.66 23.71
CA LEU A 378 -21.36 -19.19 22.88
C LEU A 378 -22.70 -18.69 23.42
N LEU A 379 -23.54 -18.22 22.51
CA LEU A 379 -24.91 -17.81 22.81
C LEU A 379 -25.87 -18.76 22.13
N SER A 380 -26.62 -19.56 22.90
CA SER A 380 -27.72 -20.38 22.38
C SER A 380 -28.86 -19.49 21.89
N ARG A 381 -29.41 -19.85 20.72
CA ARG A 381 -30.57 -19.14 20.13
C ARG A 381 -31.88 -19.90 20.33
N ASP A 382 -31.91 -20.89 21.21
CA ASP A 382 -33.17 -21.51 21.60
C ASP A 382 -34.08 -20.43 22.21
N HIS A 383 -35.14 -20.08 21.49
CA HIS A 383 -36.11 -19.06 21.90
C HIS A 383 -36.90 -19.48 23.14
N THR A 384 -36.99 -20.78 23.42
CA THR A 384 -37.71 -21.32 24.58
C THR A 384 -36.83 -21.32 25.83
N HIS A 385 -35.54 -21.66 25.69
CA HIS A 385 -34.59 -21.74 26.79
C HIS A 385 -33.21 -21.18 26.40
N PRO A 386 -33.03 -19.85 26.33
CA PRO A 386 -31.74 -19.27 25.99
C PRO A 386 -30.71 -19.59 27.09
N SER A 387 -29.54 -20.02 26.66
CA SER A 387 -28.37 -20.27 27.50
C SER A 387 -27.13 -19.54 26.94
N GLU A 388 -26.24 -19.19 27.84
CA GLU A 388 -24.96 -18.54 27.55
C GLU A 388 -23.84 -19.37 28.18
N ASP A 389 -22.80 -19.63 27.40
CA ASP A 389 -21.66 -20.43 27.81
C ASP A 389 -20.39 -19.59 27.71
N VAL A 390 -19.75 -19.35 28.85
CA VAL A 390 -18.42 -18.74 28.95
C VAL A 390 -17.43 -19.87 29.10
N VAL A 391 -16.57 -20.06 28.10
CA VAL A 391 -15.67 -21.21 28.02
C VAL A 391 -14.22 -20.74 28.15
N VAL A 392 -13.42 -21.43 28.97
CA VAL A 392 -12.02 -21.08 29.21
C VAL A 392 -11.13 -22.31 29.03
N LEU A 393 -10.00 -22.12 28.37
CA LEU A 393 -8.92 -23.10 28.33
C LEU A 393 -7.90 -22.77 29.43
N ASP A 394 -7.76 -23.66 30.41
CA ASP A 394 -6.85 -23.47 31.53
C ASP A 394 -5.39 -23.85 31.18
N THR A 395 -4.45 -23.65 32.12
CA THR A 395 -3.03 -23.92 31.82
C THR A 395 -2.66 -25.41 31.82
N LYS A 396 -3.55 -26.28 32.33
CA LYS A 396 -3.41 -27.74 32.25
C LYS A 396 -4.11 -28.32 31.01
N LYS A 397 -4.46 -27.47 30.03
CA LYS A 397 -5.15 -27.84 28.79
C LYS A 397 -6.55 -28.39 29.00
N ARG A 398 -7.23 -27.98 30.08
CA ARG A 398 -8.62 -28.36 30.35
C ARG A 398 -9.55 -27.29 29.85
N LEU A 399 -10.58 -27.72 29.14
CA LEU A 399 -11.66 -26.87 28.67
C LEU A 399 -12.80 -26.92 29.68
N VAL A 400 -13.11 -25.78 30.27
CA VAL A 400 -14.16 -25.64 31.28
C VAL A 400 -15.17 -24.59 30.83
N CYS A 401 -16.38 -24.67 31.37
CA CYS A 401 -17.48 -23.79 30.99
C CYS A 401 -18.25 -23.31 32.23
N TRP A 402 -18.64 -22.03 32.21
CA TRP A 402 -19.68 -21.47 33.08
C TRP A 402 -20.92 -21.22 32.24
N ARG A 403 -21.98 -21.96 32.56
CA ARG A 403 -23.26 -21.90 31.87
C ARG A 403 -24.28 -21.10 32.68
N ALA A 404 -24.89 -20.12 32.04
CA ALA A 404 -26.09 -19.47 32.57
C ALA A 404 -27.28 -19.82 31.68
N ASP A 405 -28.44 -20.12 32.29
CA ASP A 405 -29.70 -20.24 31.57
C ASP A 405 -30.80 -19.40 32.23
N LYS A 406 -31.86 -19.10 31.47
CA LYS A 406 -32.96 -18.24 31.96
C LYS A 406 -33.79 -18.88 33.08
N ARG A 407 -33.80 -20.22 33.21
CA ARG A 407 -34.53 -20.93 34.27
C ARG A 407 -33.83 -20.74 35.61
N MET A 408 -32.50 -20.82 35.60
CA MET A 408 -31.65 -20.52 36.75
C MET A 408 -31.75 -19.05 37.13
N LYS A 409 -31.67 -18.11 36.17
CA LYS A 409 -31.65 -16.67 36.51
C LYS A 409 -32.94 -16.12 37.14
N ASN A 410 -34.06 -16.84 37.03
CA ASN A 410 -35.32 -16.48 37.71
C ASN A 410 -35.37 -16.92 39.19
N GLN A 411 -34.41 -17.73 39.63
CA GLN A 411 -34.20 -18.02 41.05
C GLN A 411 -33.24 -16.96 41.61
N ALA A 412 -33.59 -16.35 42.74
CA ALA A 412 -32.74 -15.35 43.38
C ALA A 412 -31.37 -15.97 43.72
N ASN A 413 -30.28 -15.30 43.32
CA ASN A 413 -28.88 -15.72 43.50
C ASN A 413 -28.40 -16.97 42.75
N SER A 414 -28.98 -17.34 41.60
CA SER A 414 -28.41 -18.45 40.82
C SER A 414 -27.07 -18.09 40.17
N GLU A 415 -26.01 -18.73 40.66
CA GLU A 415 -24.68 -18.73 40.07
C GLU A 415 -24.66 -19.53 38.75
N PRO A 416 -23.79 -19.17 37.79
CA PRO A 416 -23.58 -19.98 36.60
C PRO A 416 -23.06 -21.38 36.95
N GLN A 417 -23.59 -22.40 36.29
CA GLN A 417 -23.17 -23.78 36.46
C GLN A 417 -21.77 -24.01 35.89
N PHE A 418 -20.85 -24.50 36.73
CA PHE A 418 -19.53 -24.94 36.29
C PHE A 418 -19.59 -26.34 35.67
N LEU A 419 -19.00 -26.49 34.49
CA LEU A 419 -18.98 -27.74 33.71
C LEU A 419 -17.56 -28.02 33.21
N HIS A 420 -17.11 -29.25 33.43
CA HIS A 420 -15.90 -29.76 32.80
C HIS A 420 -16.24 -30.29 31.41
N ILE A 421 -15.57 -29.78 30.37
CA ILE A 421 -15.92 -30.07 28.97
C ILE A 421 -14.98 -31.11 28.36
N ALA A 422 -13.66 -30.89 28.46
CA ALA A 422 -12.67 -31.77 27.86
C ALA A 422 -11.30 -31.62 28.55
N ASN A 423 -10.53 -32.70 28.54
CA ASN A 423 -9.12 -32.71 28.93
C ASN A 423 -8.21 -32.69 27.70
N ASP A 424 -6.92 -32.46 27.93
CA ASP A 424 -5.86 -32.60 26.93
C ASP A 424 -6.16 -31.89 25.61
N VAL A 425 -6.73 -30.68 25.69
CA VAL A 425 -7.05 -29.89 24.51
C VAL A 425 -5.78 -29.37 23.86
N ILE A 426 -5.50 -29.85 22.65
CA ILE A 426 -4.30 -29.54 21.87
C ILE A 426 -4.55 -28.52 20.77
N GLY A 427 -5.81 -28.18 20.49
CA GLY A 427 -6.19 -27.16 19.52
C GLY A 427 -7.57 -26.60 19.82
N ILE A 428 -7.75 -25.29 19.69
CA ILE A 428 -9.05 -24.62 19.91
C ILE A 428 -9.15 -23.36 19.07
N GLN A 429 -10.31 -23.12 18.45
CA GLN A 429 -10.58 -21.93 17.66
C GLN A 429 -12.07 -21.61 17.67
N GLN A 430 -12.41 -20.36 17.94
CA GLN A 430 -13.77 -19.86 17.73
C GLN A 430 -13.84 -19.08 16.41
N VAL A 431 -14.87 -19.37 15.62
CA VAL A 431 -15.23 -18.60 14.44
C VAL A 431 -16.70 -18.25 14.56
N ASN A 432 -17.01 -16.95 14.62
CA ASN A 432 -18.35 -16.47 14.90
C ASN A 432 -18.92 -17.08 16.20
N ASN A 433 -20.00 -17.86 16.13
CA ASN A 433 -20.68 -18.49 17.27
C ASN A 433 -20.50 -20.02 17.27
N ILE A 434 -19.39 -20.50 16.71
CA ILE A 434 -19.02 -21.91 16.65
C ILE A 434 -17.60 -22.04 17.20
N LEU A 435 -17.43 -22.93 18.16
CA LEU A 435 -16.17 -23.31 18.76
C LEU A 435 -15.75 -24.67 18.21
N PHE A 436 -14.53 -24.76 17.69
CA PHE A 436 -13.88 -26.00 17.29
C PHE A 436 -12.77 -26.28 18.27
N PHE A 437 -12.67 -27.53 18.73
CA PHE A 437 -11.55 -27.94 19.55
C PHE A 437 -11.18 -29.41 19.32
N ALA A 438 -9.93 -29.72 19.65
CA ALA A 438 -9.35 -31.04 19.50
C ALA A 438 -8.71 -31.45 20.82
N SER A 439 -9.01 -32.67 21.26
CA SER A 439 -8.40 -33.28 22.45
C SER A 439 -7.53 -34.46 22.03
N ALA A 440 -6.35 -34.56 22.63
CA ALA A 440 -5.54 -35.77 22.52
C ALA A 440 -6.25 -36.91 23.27
N ASP A 441 -6.33 -38.09 22.65
CA ASP A 441 -6.92 -39.28 23.26
C ASP A 441 -6.04 -40.50 22.96
N GLY A 442 -5.10 -40.77 23.87
CA GLY A 442 -4.13 -41.86 23.74
C GLY A 442 -3.27 -41.72 22.48
N ASP A 443 -3.53 -42.57 21.49
CA ASP A 443 -2.84 -42.63 20.21
C ASP A 443 -3.47 -41.75 19.12
N GLY A 444 -4.59 -41.09 19.39
CA GLY A 444 -5.34 -40.31 18.41
C GLY A 444 -5.71 -38.90 18.87
N ILE A 445 -6.53 -38.24 18.05
CA ILE A 445 -7.05 -36.89 18.30
C ILE A 445 -8.56 -36.90 18.04
N ASP A 446 -9.34 -36.60 19.07
CA ASP A 446 -10.78 -36.43 18.96
C ASP A 446 -11.11 -34.99 18.57
N LEU A 447 -11.98 -34.82 17.57
CA LEU A 447 -12.37 -33.53 17.03
C LEU A 447 -13.81 -33.19 17.41
N TYR A 448 -14.02 -31.99 17.94
CA TYR A 448 -15.31 -31.53 18.43
C TYR A 448 -15.73 -30.21 17.80
N THR A 449 -17.05 -30.05 17.67
CA THR A 449 -17.70 -28.80 17.31
C THR A 449 -18.75 -28.47 18.36
N TRP A 450 -18.78 -27.22 18.81
CA TRP A 450 -19.79 -26.71 19.74
C TRP A 450 -20.38 -25.42 19.18
N SER A 451 -21.68 -25.42 18.94
CA SER A 451 -22.41 -24.29 18.37
C SER A 451 -23.64 -23.96 19.21
N SER A 452 -24.25 -22.81 18.93
CA SER A 452 -25.50 -22.38 19.57
C SER A 452 -26.72 -23.27 19.36
N GLN A 453 -26.60 -24.31 18.53
CA GLN A 453 -27.66 -25.28 18.27
C GLN A 453 -27.59 -26.48 19.23
N HIS A 454 -26.46 -26.66 19.92
CA HIS A 454 -26.21 -27.83 20.75
C HIS A 454 -25.82 -27.40 22.16
N VAL A 455 -26.50 -27.99 23.14
CA VAL A 455 -26.24 -27.75 24.57
C VAL A 455 -24.90 -28.38 25.01
N VAL A 456 -24.37 -29.34 24.27
CA VAL A 456 -23.08 -29.97 24.54
C VAL A 456 -22.25 -30.02 23.26
N PRO A 457 -20.90 -30.07 23.36
CA PRO A 457 -20.06 -30.31 22.20
C PRO A 457 -20.38 -31.63 21.51
N LEU A 458 -20.37 -31.63 20.19
CA LEU A 458 -20.56 -32.81 19.36
C LEU A 458 -19.21 -33.31 18.85
N LYS A 459 -18.88 -34.57 19.15
CA LYS A 459 -17.75 -35.27 18.52
C LYS A 459 -18.06 -35.45 17.03
N GLN A 460 -17.18 -34.94 16.19
CA GLN A 460 -17.33 -34.97 14.75
C GLN A 460 -16.49 -36.10 14.10
N GLY A 461 -15.43 -36.54 14.78
CA GLY A 461 -14.56 -37.60 14.29
C GLY A 461 -13.33 -37.81 15.18
N ARG A 462 -12.51 -38.79 14.79
CA ARG A 462 -11.21 -39.11 15.38
C ARG A 462 -10.16 -39.14 14.28
N LEU A 463 -8.97 -38.63 14.56
CA LEU A 463 -7.78 -38.87 13.75
C LEU A 463 -6.94 -39.93 14.45
N GLU A 464 -6.61 -41.01 13.75
CA GLU A 464 -5.90 -42.17 14.33
C GLU A 464 -4.43 -41.91 14.68
N GLN A 465 -3.91 -40.73 14.35
CA GLN A 465 -2.52 -40.39 14.62
C GLN A 465 -2.46 -39.28 15.67
N ALA A 466 -1.68 -39.52 16.73
CA ALA A 466 -1.44 -38.58 17.81
C ALA A 466 -0.78 -37.28 17.33
N GLY A 467 -1.00 -36.20 18.09
CA GLY A 467 -0.41 -34.91 17.83
C GLY A 467 -0.21 -34.12 19.12
N ARG A 468 0.78 -33.23 19.10
CA ARG A 468 1.12 -32.37 20.25
C ARG A 468 0.32 -31.08 20.28
N GLN A 469 -0.02 -30.59 19.09
CA GLN A 469 -0.74 -29.35 18.86
C GLN A 469 -1.54 -29.49 17.56
N LEU A 470 -2.74 -28.88 17.54
CA LEU A 470 -3.57 -28.78 16.35
C LEU A 470 -3.95 -27.31 16.12
N LEU A 471 -3.74 -26.84 14.88
CA LEU A 471 -4.12 -25.50 14.43
C LEU A 471 -5.21 -25.62 13.37
N TYR A 472 -6.31 -24.89 13.54
CA TYR A 472 -7.38 -24.81 12.55
C TYR A 472 -7.09 -23.70 11.54
N GLY A 473 -7.27 -23.98 10.25
CA GLY A 473 -7.14 -23.02 9.16
C GLY A 473 -8.48 -22.45 8.69
N GLY A 474 -8.42 -21.28 8.04
CA GLY A 474 -9.56 -20.74 7.29
C GLY A 474 -9.67 -21.37 5.91
N SER A 475 -10.88 -21.78 5.50
CA SER A 475 -11.18 -22.09 4.09
C SER A 475 -12.29 -21.15 3.58
N LYS A 476 -12.24 -20.77 2.31
CA LYS A 476 -13.34 -20.05 1.63
C LYS A 476 -14.55 -20.95 1.39
N GLU A 477 -14.36 -22.26 1.37
CA GLU A 477 -15.40 -23.30 1.22
C GLU A 477 -16.18 -23.55 2.53
N ARG A 478 -16.46 -22.50 3.31
CA ARG A 478 -17.32 -22.61 4.51
C ARG A 478 -18.78 -22.66 4.08
N HIS A 479 -19.17 -23.76 3.43
CA HIS A 479 -20.57 -24.13 3.33
C HIS A 479 -21.09 -24.58 4.71
N ARG A 480 -22.42 -24.55 4.86
CA ARG A 480 -23.26 -24.75 6.06
C ARG A 480 -23.00 -26.04 6.90
N ASN A 481 -21.98 -26.83 6.59
CA ASN A 481 -21.82 -28.22 7.06
C ASN A 481 -20.76 -28.43 8.14
N TYR A 482 -20.32 -27.39 8.87
CA TYR A 482 -19.48 -27.54 10.08
C TYR A 482 -18.20 -28.38 9.92
N ASN A 483 -17.63 -28.46 8.71
CA ASN A 483 -16.57 -29.43 8.41
C ASN A 483 -15.16 -28.86 8.68
N PHE A 484 -14.23 -29.71 9.12
CA PHE A 484 -12.84 -29.36 9.45
C PHE A 484 -12.02 -29.02 8.20
N GLY A 485 -12.20 -27.81 7.69
CA GLY A 485 -11.76 -27.44 6.35
C GLY A 485 -10.26 -27.53 6.10
N LEU A 486 -9.42 -27.04 7.01
CA LEU A 486 -7.95 -27.06 6.89
C LEU A 486 -7.37 -27.17 8.29
N MET A 487 -6.39 -28.04 8.50
CA MET A 487 -5.74 -28.23 9.80
C MET A 487 -4.24 -28.42 9.61
N ALA A 488 -3.48 -28.04 10.63
CA ALA A 488 -2.07 -28.40 10.79
C ALA A 488 -1.88 -29.09 12.13
N ILE A 489 -1.25 -30.26 12.12
CA ILE A 489 -1.04 -31.08 13.31
C ILE A 489 0.46 -31.25 13.52
N GLN A 490 0.93 -30.88 14.70
CA GLN A 490 2.32 -31.07 15.09
C GLN A 490 2.56 -32.53 15.47
N ARG A 491 3.35 -33.24 14.66
CA ARG A 491 3.69 -34.66 14.85
C ARG A 491 4.94 -34.82 15.70
N SER A 492 5.93 -33.97 15.48
CA SER A 492 7.19 -33.94 16.26
C SER A 492 7.56 -32.50 16.62
N ALA A 493 8.77 -32.27 17.14
CA ALA A 493 9.23 -30.89 17.40
C ALA A 493 9.30 -30.05 16.10
N THR A 494 9.62 -30.69 14.98
CA THR A 494 9.89 -30.04 13.68
C THR A 494 8.91 -30.44 12.58
N SER A 495 8.17 -31.54 12.76
CA SER A 495 7.32 -32.09 11.71
C SER A 495 5.85 -31.72 11.91
N TRP A 496 5.23 -31.18 10.85
CA TRP A 496 3.83 -30.79 10.82
C TRP A 496 3.10 -31.43 9.63
N SER A 497 1.96 -32.08 9.87
CA SER A 497 1.08 -32.56 8.80
C SER A 497 -0.03 -31.54 8.54
N LEU A 498 -0.17 -31.09 7.29
CA LEU A 498 -1.21 -30.16 6.82
C LEU A 498 -2.20 -30.89 5.94
N GLY A 499 -3.50 -30.75 6.22
CA GLY A 499 -4.51 -31.35 5.35
C GLY A 499 -5.94 -31.13 5.79
N LYS A 500 -6.85 -31.75 5.04
CA LYS A 500 -8.25 -31.89 5.42
C LYS A 500 -8.42 -33.25 6.11
N SER A 501 -9.12 -33.30 7.24
CA SER A 501 -9.41 -34.55 7.96
C SER A 501 -8.18 -35.44 8.27
N GLY A 502 -7.01 -34.84 8.49
CA GLY A 502 -5.78 -35.57 8.88
C GLY A 502 -4.99 -36.22 7.73
N VAL A 503 -5.46 -36.13 6.48
CA VAL A 503 -4.73 -36.58 5.29
C VAL A 503 -4.13 -35.36 4.59
N GLY A 504 -2.81 -35.31 4.46
CA GLY A 504 -2.17 -34.29 3.63
C GLY A 504 -0.64 -34.23 3.73
N GLU A 505 -0.07 -33.11 3.30
CA GLU A 505 1.36 -32.90 3.12
C GLU A 505 2.09 -32.73 4.46
N THR A 506 3.31 -33.24 4.55
CA THR A 506 4.18 -32.99 5.71
C THR A 506 5.13 -31.85 5.40
N ILE A 507 5.18 -30.86 6.29
CA ILE A 507 6.11 -29.73 6.25
C ILE A 507 7.05 -29.85 7.44
N GLU A 508 8.36 -29.87 7.16
CA GLU A 508 9.39 -29.78 8.17
C GLU A 508 9.75 -28.31 8.43
N VAL A 509 9.86 -27.95 9.71
CA VAL A 509 10.32 -26.64 10.18
C VAL A 509 11.60 -26.79 10.98
N GLU A 510 12.45 -25.77 10.99
CA GLU A 510 13.67 -25.79 11.78
C GLU A 510 13.39 -25.76 13.30
N GLU A 511 14.34 -26.24 14.10
CA GLU A 511 14.25 -26.12 15.55
C GLU A 511 14.15 -24.65 16.00
N GLY A 512 13.34 -24.38 17.02
CA GLY A 512 13.08 -23.03 17.52
C GLY A 512 12.08 -22.21 16.68
N VAL A 513 11.59 -22.74 15.54
CA VAL A 513 10.50 -22.12 14.78
C VAL A 513 9.21 -22.18 15.61
N THR A 514 8.49 -21.06 15.69
CA THR A 514 7.14 -21.04 16.28
C THR A 514 6.09 -21.00 15.17
N VAL A 515 5.24 -22.02 15.10
CA VAL A 515 4.13 -22.04 14.13
C VAL A 515 2.95 -21.25 14.68
N LEU A 516 2.52 -20.22 13.94
CA LEU A 516 1.47 -19.29 14.35
C LEU A 516 0.10 -19.70 13.83
N GLY A 517 0.04 -20.39 12.69
CA GLY A 517 -1.22 -20.76 12.04
C GLY A 517 -1.01 -21.49 10.72
N VAL A 518 -2.13 -21.87 10.11
CA VAL A 518 -2.19 -22.53 8.80
C VAL A 518 -3.18 -21.79 7.91
N VAL A 519 -2.81 -21.57 6.65
CA VAL A 519 -3.55 -20.70 5.72
C VAL A 519 -3.56 -21.25 4.30
N LEU A 520 -4.57 -20.81 3.54
CA LEU A 520 -4.55 -20.84 2.09
C LEU A 520 -4.45 -19.40 1.58
N SER A 521 -3.24 -19.00 1.18
CA SER A 521 -2.97 -17.66 0.62
C SER A 521 -3.66 -17.48 -0.73
N LYS A 522 -4.07 -16.25 -1.09
CA LYS A 522 -4.56 -15.96 -2.45
C LYS A 522 -3.45 -16.01 -3.50
N LYS A 523 -2.18 -15.88 -3.08
CA LYS A 523 -1.00 -15.87 -3.95
C LYS A 523 -0.45 -17.27 -4.23
N HIS A 524 -0.87 -18.28 -3.46
CA HIS A 524 -0.34 -19.65 -3.54
C HIS A 524 -1.48 -20.67 -3.59
N ALA A 525 -1.38 -21.64 -4.50
CA ALA A 525 -2.43 -22.65 -4.68
C ALA A 525 -2.50 -23.69 -3.54
N GLN A 526 -1.39 -23.90 -2.84
CA GLN A 526 -1.27 -24.86 -1.74
C GLN A 526 -1.40 -24.17 -0.39
N ALA A 527 -1.87 -24.93 0.60
CA ALA A 527 -1.89 -24.47 1.99
C ALA A 527 -0.46 -24.38 2.55
N GLY A 528 -0.24 -23.48 3.49
CA GLY A 528 1.06 -23.29 4.12
C GLY A 528 0.98 -22.94 5.59
N LEU A 529 2.12 -23.09 6.26
CA LEU A 529 2.31 -22.69 7.65
C LEU A 529 2.78 -21.25 7.73
N VAL A 530 2.11 -20.45 8.56
CA VAL A 530 2.62 -19.15 8.98
C VAL A 530 3.51 -19.36 10.19
N VAL A 531 4.77 -18.96 10.10
CA VAL A 531 5.79 -19.24 11.11
C VAL A 531 6.53 -17.98 11.53
N LEU A 532 6.87 -17.89 12.82
CA LEU A 532 7.84 -16.94 13.35
C LEU A 532 9.21 -17.60 13.34
N HIS A 533 10.16 -17.00 12.62
CA HIS A 533 11.53 -17.49 12.52
C HIS A 533 12.23 -17.52 13.90
N PRO A 534 13.17 -18.45 14.18
CA PRO A 534 13.85 -18.55 15.48
C PRO A 534 14.53 -17.27 15.96
N ALA A 535 15.11 -16.50 15.03
CA ALA A 535 15.69 -15.18 15.33
C ALA A 535 14.65 -14.10 15.73
N LYS A 536 13.35 -14.44 15.66
CA LYS A 536 12.20 -13.59 15.94
C LYS A 536 12.16 -12.27 15.17
N ARG A 537 12.84 -12.13 14.03
CA ARG A 537 12.83 -10.87 13.25
C ARG A 537 11.97 -10.90 11.99
N ARG A 538 11.44 -12.06 11.65
CA ARG A 538 10.62 -12.24 10.45
C ARG A 538 9.53 -13.28 10.65
N ILE A 539 8.40 -13.02 10.00
CA ILE A 539 7.26 -13.93 9.88
C ILE A 539 7.24 -14.39 8.42
N GLU A 540 7.12 -15.69 8.21
CA GLU A 540 7.18 -16.32 6.90
C GLU A 540 5.97 -17.22 6.67
N LEU A 541 5.63 -17.41 5.40
CA LEU A 541 4.73 -18.43 4.91
C LEU A 541 5.57 -19.56 4.28
N ARG A 542 5.42 -20.78 4.81
CA ARG A 542 6.06 -22.00 4.32
C ARG A 542 5.05 -22.81 3.50
N VAL A 543 5.31 -22.99 2.21
CA VAL A 543 4.46 -23.75 1.28
C VAL A 543 5.32 -24.80 0.61
N GLY A 544 5.14 -26.07 0.96
CA GLY A 544 6.09 -27.13 0.61
C GLY A 544 7.52 -26.75 1.02
N GLN A 545 8.44 -26.70 0.06
CA GLN A 545 9.83 -26.27 0.26
C GLN A 545 10.04 -24.75 0.11
N ALA A 546 9.03 -24.02 -0.41
CA ALA A 546 9.13 -22.59 -0.66
C ALA A 546 8.93 -21.77 0.62
N ARG A 547 9.65 -20.65 0.70
CA ARG A 547 9.60 -19.71 1.83
C ARG A 547 9.27 -18.33 1.31
N HIS A 548 8.21 -17.74 1.83
CA HIS A 548 7.76 -16.40 1.46
C HIS A 548 7.78 -15.50 2.69
N GLU A 549 8.50 -14.39 2.63
CA GLU A 549 8.51 -13.41 3.72
C GLU A 549 7.17 -12.67 3.76
N LEU A 550 6.48 -12.72 4.91
CA LEU A 550 5.25 -11.97 5.14
C LEU A 550 5.51 -10.64 5.84
N ALA A 551 6.49 -10.63 6.76
CA ALA A 551 6.94 -9.44 7.46
C ALA A 551 8.38 -9.60 7.94
N ALA A 552 9.16 -8.52 7.83
CA ALA A 552 10.47 -8.38 8.46
C ALA A 552 10.48 -7.15 9.36
N THR A 553 11.25 -7.23 10.44
CA THR A 553 11.34 -6.21 11.49
C THR A 553 12.80 -5.94 11.84
N ALA A 554 13.13 -4.67 12.08
CA ALA A 554 14.49 -4.28 12.48
C ALA A 554 14.84 -4.77 13.90
N GLU A 555 13.84 -4.79 14.79
CA GLU A 555 13.94 -5.28 16.15
C GLU A 555 13.26 -6.66 16.30
N PRO A 556 13.64 -7.49 17.29
CA PRO A 556 12.97 -8.76 17.53
C PRO A 556 11.48 -8.59 17.85
N ILE A 557 10.68 -9.55 17.41
CA ILE A 557 9.28 -9.74 17.73
C ILE A 557 9.19 -10.46 19.07
N GLN A 558 8.51 -9.86 20.03
CA GLN A 558 8.30 -10.46 21.34
C GLN A 558 7.21 -11.54 21.28
N HIS A 559 6.07 -11.18 20.70
CA HIS A 559 4.94 -12.08 20.47
C HIS A 559 4.31 -11.83 19.11
N ALA A 560 3.81 -12.90 18.51
CA ALA A 560 3.01 -12.87 17.29
C ALA A 560 1.80 -13.79 17.44
N CYS A 561 0.73 -13.47 16.74
CA CYS A 561 -0.45 -14.29 16.62
C CYS A 561 -1.03 -14.17 15.21
N MET A 562 -1.94 -15.08 14.91
CA MET A 562 -2.65 -15.09 13.64
C MET A 562 -4.14 -15.29 13.89
N ASP A 563 -4.98 -14.52 13.20
CA ASP A 563 -6.40 -14.83 13.06
C ASP A 563 -6.64 -15.58 11.76
N VAL A 564 -7.09 -16.83 11.92
CA VAL A 564 -7.31 -17.77 10.82
C VAL A 564 -8.59 -17.47 10.03
N ALA A 565 -9.55 -16.78 10.63
CA ALA A 565 -10.79 -16.41 9.94
C ALA A 565 -10.56 -15.29 8.90
N SER A 566 -9.73 -14.30 9.23
CA SER A 566 -9.41 -13.16 8.37
C SER A 566 -8.06 -13.28 7.66
N SER A 567 -7.28 -14.32 7.95
CA SER A 567 -5.91 -14.51 7.43
C SER A 567 -5.02 -13.29 7.71
N ARG A 568 -5.07 -12.81 8.96
CA ARG A 568 -4.30 -11.66 9.44
C ARG A 568 -3.29 -12.10 10.47
N ILE A 569 -2.12 -11.49 10.43
CA ILE A 569 -1.09 -11.62 11.45
C ILE A 569 -1.01 -10.33 12.26
N ALA A 570 -0.75 -10.46 13.55
CA ALA A 570 -0.41 -9.34 14.41
C ALA A 570 0.82 -9.71 15.23
N TRP A 571 1.66 -8.71 15.48
CA TRP A 571 2.84 -8.91 16.32
C TRP A 571 3.14 -7.66 17.13
N ILE A 572 3.86 -7.86 18.24
CA ILE A 572 4.39 -6.80 19.09
C ILE A 572 5.90 -6.93 19.16
N THR A 573 6.59 -5.80 18.99
CA THR A 573 8.05 -5.76 19.01
C THR A 573 8.63 -5.71 20.41
N ALA A 574 9.86 -6.20 20.54
CA ALA A 574 10.49 -6.45 21.83
C ALA A 574 11.05 -5.19 22.49
N LYS A 575 11.46 -4.14 21.77
CA LYS A 575 12.00 -2.93 22.42
C LYS A 575 10.95 -1.83 22.50
N THR A 576 10.37 -1.44 21.37
CA THR A 576 9.46 -0.28 21.32
C THR A 576 8.03 -0.59 21.76
N SER A 577 7.67 -1.87 21.94
CA SER A 577 6.28 -2.30 22.12
C SER A 577 5.36 -1.90 20.95
N THR A 578 5.90 -1.70 19.74
CA THR A 578 5.10 -1.37 18.56
C THR A 578 4.28 -2.58 18.15
N VAL A 579 2.96 -2.40 18.01
CA VAL A 579 2.06 -3.45 17.51
C VAL A 579 1.76 -3.18 16.04
N VAL A 580 1.86 -4.21 15.22
CA VAL A 580 1.55 -4.13 13.78
C VAL A 580 0.57 -5.23 13.40
N VAL A 581 -0.37 -4.90 12.53
CA VAL A 581 -1.31 -5.84 11.92
C VAL A 581 -1.15 -5.80 10.41
N ARG A 582 -1.14 -6.97 9.78
CA ARG A 582 -1.03 -7.13 8.33
C ARG A 582 -1.87 -8.31 7.87
N ALA A 583 -2.46 -8.23 6.68
CA ALA A 583 -3.03 -9.41 6.02
C ALA A 583 -1.89 -10.22 5.37
N ILE A 584 -1.96 -11.55 5.36
CA ILE A 584 -0.87 -12.38 4.80
C ILE A 584 -0.60 -12.12 3.31
N ASP A 585 -1.60 -11.62 2.57
CA ASP A 585 -1.49 -11.37 1.13
C ASP A 585 -1.18 -9.91 0.79
N ASP A 586 -1.10 -9.02 1.80
CA ASP A 586 -0.89 -7.58 1.58
C ASP A 586 0.50 -7.17 2.06
N ASP A 587 1.16 -6.27 1.31
CA ASP A 587 2.51 -5.81 1.66
C ASP A 587 2.48 -4.65 2.68
N GLN A 588 1.36 -3.92 2.75
CA GLN A 588 1.18 -2.76 3.61
C GLN A 588 0.52 -3.14 4.95
N PRO A 589 0.93 -2.54 6.08
CA PRO A 589 0.26 -2.76 7.36
C PRO A 589 -1.16 -2.17 7.33
N LEU A 590 -2.10 -2.91 7.93
CA LEU A 590 -3.48 -2.46 8.14
C LEU A 590 -3.60 -1.55 9.37
N LEU A 591 -2.77 -1.81 10.38
CA LEU A 591 -2.76 -1.10 11.65
C LEU A 591 -1.32 -1.09 12.19
N GLN A 592 -0.90 0.05 12.72
CA GLN A 592 0.35 0.20 13.46
C GLN A 592 0.06 1.03 14.70
N ILE A 593 0.44 0.53 15.88
CA ILE A 593 0.23 1.20 17.16
C ILE A 593 1.60 1.38 17.79
N SER A 594 1.99 2.64 17.96
CA SER A 594 3.22 3.05 18.64
C SER A 594 2.88 3.86 19.89
N HIS A 595 3.83 3.84 20.82
CA HIS A 595 3.81 4.68 22.00
C HIS A 595 4.95 5.69 21.89
N ASP A 596 4.66 6.97 22.11
CA ASP A 596 5.65 8.05 22.03
C ASP A 596 6.43 8.22 23.35
N GLY A 597 6.69 7.11 24.04
CA GLY A 597 7.46 7.09 25.27
C GLY A 597 8.95 7.25 24.97
N GLY A 598 9.42 8.50 25.01
CA GLY A 598 10.81 8.90 25.23
C GLY A 598 11.86 8.29 24.32
N LEU A 599 12.29 9.08 23.32
CA LEU A 599 13.65 9.00 22.76
C LEU A 599 14.74 9.46 23.77
N ASP A 600 14.41 9.61 25.06
CA ASP A 600 15.25 10.16 26.12
C ASP A 600 15.57 9.13 27.23
N GLU A 601 16.00 7.93 26.86
CA GLU A 601 16.92 7.18 27.73
C GLU A 601 18.10 6.72 26.88
N SER A 602 19.11 7.61 26.86
CA SER A 602 20.49 7.35 26.44
C SER A 602 21.19 6.45 27.45
#